data_AF-A0A528EKS5-F1
#
_entry.id   AF-A0A528EKS5-F1
#
_cell.length_a   1.000
_cell.length_b   1.000
_cell.length_c   1.000
_cell.angle_alpha   90.00
_cell.angle_beta   90.00
_cell.angle_gamma   90.00
#
_symmetry.space_group_name_H-M   'P 1'
#
loop_
_entity.id
_entity.type
_entity.pdbx_description
1 polymer ?
#
loop_
_entity_poly.entity_id
_entity_poly.type
_entity_poly.pdbx_seq_one_letter_code
_entity_poly.pdbx_strand_id
1 'polypeptide(L)' 'MMEDPRNITACTHLLFCAKNLERIGDHVTNIAENAYFVVTGQQLPADRPKLDETTMSAPAT' A
#
# COMPACT_ATOMS: atom_id res chain seq x y z
N MET A 1 15.91 1.50 -15.81
CA MET A 1 15.45 2.47 -16.83
C MET A 1 16.59 2.97 -17.72
N MET A 2 17.75 3.36 -17.17
CA MET A 2 18.92 3.77 -17.99
C MET A 2 19.76 2.61 -18.55
N GLU A 3 19.70 1.43 -17.93
CA GLU A 3 20.47 0.25 -18.35
C GLU A 3 19.97 -0.36 -19.68
N ASP A 4 18.65 -0.32 -19.91
CA ASP A 4 18.05 -0.62 -21.22
C ASP A 4 16.82 0.27 -21.44
N PRO A 5 16.88 1.24 -22.38
CA PRO A 5 15.76 2.12 -22.71
C PRO A 5 14.47 1.40 -23.12
N ARG A 6 14.56 0.14 -23.61
CA ARG A 6 13.39 -0.65 -24.00
C ARG A 6 12.49 -1.00 -22.81
N ASN A 7 13.06 -1.01 -21.60
CA ASN A 7 12.32 -1.34 -20.38
C ASN A 7 11.49 -0.16 -19.85
N ILE A 8 11.68 1.06 -20.35
CA ILE A 8 11.03 2.27 -19.83
C ILE A 8 9.50 2.12 -19.87
N THR A 9 8.93 1.66 -21.00
CA THR A 9 7.49 1.51 -21.15
C THR A 9 6.91 0.50 -20.16
N ALA A 10 7.51 -0.70 -20.06
CA ALA A 10 7.06 -1.74 -19.13
C ALA A 10 7.16 -1.28 -17.66
N CYS A 11 8.28 -0.68 -17.28
CA CYS A 11 8.45 -0.11 -15.93
C CYS A 11 7.44 1.00 -15.64
N THR A 12 7.08 1.81 -16.64
CA THR A 12 6.08 2.87 -16.48
C THR A 12 4.68 2.29 -16.21
N HIS A 13 4.30 1.22 -16.90
CA HIS A 13 3.05 0.51 -16.60
C HIS A 13 3.03 -0.04 -15.17
N LEU A 14 4.13 -0.65 -14.72
CA LEU A 14 4.25 -1.12 -13.34
C LEU A 14 4.16 0.02 -12.32
N LEU A 15 4.73 1.19 -12.62
CA LEU A 15 4.61 2.37 -11.78
C LEU A 15 3.15 2.85 -11.68
N PHE A 16 2.41 2.83 -12.79
CA PHE A 16 0.98 3.12 -12.76
C PHE A 16 0.20 2.08 -11.95
N CYS A 17 0.51 0.79 -12.09
CA CYS A 17 -0.10 -0.24 -11.24
C CYS A 17 0.16 0.03 -9.76
N ALA A 18 1.42 0.28 -9.38
CA ALA A 18 1.81 0.59 -8.00
C ALA A 18 1.10 1.84 -7.47
N LYS A 19 1.02 2.91 -8.27
CA LYS A 19 0.27 4.12 -7.92
C LYS A 19 -1.20 3.82 -7.66
N ASN A 20 -1.86 3.05 -8.53
CA ASN A 20 -3.27 2.71 -8.33
C ASN A 20 -3.48 1.88 -7.07
N LEU A 21 -2.58 0.94 -6.77
CA LEU A 21 -2.63 0.17 -5.53
C LEU A 21 -2.47 1.05 -4.29
N GLU A 22 -1.56 2.02 -4.30
CA GLU A 22 -1.41 3.00 -3.22
C GLU A 22 -2.68 3.83 -3.01
N ARG A 23 -3.30 4.33 -4.08
CA ARG A 23 -4.59 5.05 -3.99
C ARG A 23 -5.71 4.18 -3.42
N ILE A 24 -5.77 2.91 -3.81
CA ILE A 24 -6.75 1.95 -3.25
C ILE A 24 -6.51 1.78 -1.74
N GLY A 25 -5.25 1.64 -1.32
CA GLY A 25 -4.87 1.52 0.09
C GLY A 25 -5.31 2.73 0.93
N ASP A 26 -5.12 3.95 0.43
CA ASP A 26 -5.58 5.18 1.07
C ASP A 26 -7.11 5.21 1.21
N HIS A 27 -7.84 4.82 0.16
CA HIS A 27 -9.29 4.79 0.22
C HIS A 27 -9.83 3.75 1.20
N VAL A 28 -9.25 2.55 1.22
CA VAL A 28 -9.62 1.50 2.18
C VAL A 28 -9.38 1.99 3.61
N THR A 29 -8.24 2.63 3.86
CA THR A 29 -7.92 3.26 5.13
C THR A 29 -8.99 4.27 5.56
N ASN A 30 -9.35 5.22 4.68
CA ASN A 30 -10.34 6.24 5.01
C ASN A 30 -11.72 5.64 5.29
N ILE A 31 -12.12 4.60 4.54
CA ILE A 31 -13.39 3.89 4.76
C ILE A 31 -13.38 3.19 6.12
N ALA A 32 -12.28 2.51 6.47
CA ALA A 32 -12.14 1.81 7.74
C ALA A 32 -12.17 2.77 8.93
N GLU A 33 -11.49 3.91 8.83
CA GLU A 33 -11.51 4.96 9.84
C GLU A 33 -12.91 5.53 10.05
N ASN A 34 -13.62 5.82 8.95
CA ASN A 34 -15.00 6.30 9.02
C ASN A 34 -15.95 5.25 9.63
N ALA A 35 -15.83 3.99 9.22
CA ALA A 35 -16.64 2.90 9.77
C ALA A 35 -16.40 2.73 11.27
N TYR A 36 -15.14 2.81 11.72
CA TYR A 36 -14.79 2.77 13.13
C TYR A 36 -15.39 3.94 13.91
N PHE A 37 -15.31 5.15 13.37
CA PHE A 37 -15.90 6.34 13.99
C PHE A 37 -17.42 6.21 14.11
N VAL A 38 -18.11 5.71 13.08
CA VAL A 38 -19.56 5.50 13.11
C VAL A 38 -19.97 4.50 14.20
N VAL A 39 -19.18 3.45 14.44
CA VAL A 39 -19.50 2.42 15.44
C VAL A 39 -19.14 2.83 16.86
N THR A 40 -17.99 3.49 17.05
CA THR A 40 -17.44 3.78 18.39
C THR A 40 -17.64 5.21 18.86
N GLY A 41 -17.90 6.14 17.94
CA GLY A 41 -17.90 7.58 18.20
C GLY A 41 -16.53 8.17 18.51
N GLN A 42 -15.43 7.40 18.31
CA GLN A 42 -14.06 7.81 18.60
C GLN A 42 -13.21 7.81 17.33
N GLN A 43 -12.23 8.72 17.26
CA GLN A 43 -11.27 8.75 16.16
C GLN A 43 -10.12 7.77 16.44
N LEU A 44 -9.63 7.08 15.39
CA LEU A 44 -8.43 6.25 15.51
C LEU A 44 -7.19 7.12 15.83
N PRO A 45 -6.24 6.62 16.63
CA PRO A 45 -4.97 7.30 16.85
C PRO A 45 -4.22 7.53 15.53
N ALA A 46 -3.58 8.69 15.41
CA ALA A 46 -2.79 9.05 14.23
C ALA A 46 -1.55 8.16 14.03
N ASP A 47 -1.03 7.60 15.13
CA ASP A 47 0.11 6.69 15.10
C ASP A 47 -0.38 5.26 14.80
N ARG A 48 -0.24 4.85 13.54
CA ARG A 48 -0.49 3.46 13.10
C ARG A 48 0.84 2.71 13.03
N PRO A 49 1.08 1.72 13.91
CA PRO A 49 2.30 0.93 13.85
C PRO A 49 2.36 0.18 12.52
N LYS A 50 3.47 0.37 11.78
CA LYS A 50 3.72 -0.35 10.54
C LYS A 50 4.04 -1.80 10.87
N LEU A 51 3.15 -2.73 10.51
CA LEU A 51 3.46 -4.15 10.49
C LEU A 51 4.20 -4.46 9.18
N ASP A 52 5.52 -4.59 9.26
CA ASP A 52 6.32 -5.07 8.13
C ASP A 52 6.45 -6.60 8.21
N GLU A 53 5.51 -7.31 7.59
CA GLU A 53 5.55 -8.78 7.51
C GLU A 53 6.44 -9.28 6.34
N THR A 54 7.01 -8.37 5.53
CA THR A 54 7.78 -8.75 4.33
C THR A 54 9.12 -9.41 4.65
N THR A 55 9.59 -9.34 5.90
CA THR A 55 10.85 -9.94 6.36
C THR A 55 10.76 -11.44 6.65
N MET A 56 9.58 -12.06 6.55
CA MET A 56 9.43 -13.51 6.71
C MET A 56 9.85 -14.21 5.41
N SER A 57 11.16 -14.30 5.17
CA SER A 57 11.69 -15.21 4.15
C SER A 57 11.24 -16.62 4.51
N ALA A 58 10.40 -17.24 3.69
CA ALA A 58 10.17 -18.67 3.77
C ALA A 58 11.54 -19.37 3.76
N PRO A 59 11.83 -20.31 4.69
CA PRO A 59 13.09 -21.02 4.67
C PRO A 59 13.13 -21.81 3.36
N ALA A 60 14.17 -21.57 2.55
CA ALA A 60 14.44 -22.36 1.36
C ALA A 60 14.62 -23.82 1.80
N THR A 61 13.71 -24.69 1.37
CA THR A 61 13.85 -26.15 1.46
C THR A 61 14.49 -26.66 0.18
#